data_AF-A0A0C3DZ95-F1
#
_entry.id   AF-A0A0C3DZ95-F1
#
_cell.length_a   1.000
_cell.length_b   1.000
_cell.length_c   1.000
_cell.angle_alpha   90.00
_cell.angle_beta   90.00
_cell.angle_gamma   90.00
#
_symmetry.space_group_name_H-M   'P 1'
#
loop_
_entity.id
_entity.type
_entity.pdbx_description
1 polymer ?
#
loop_
_entity_poly.entity_id
_entity_poly.type
_entity_poly.pdbx_seq_one_letter_code
_entity_poly.pdbx_strand_id
1 'polypeptide(L)'
;MDYHTSEEIYTELIQRDLVDRRIVVFNSASFGEFAGPVSSFWEAAEQVVRWREDNEVGMDEEVNVHIPPDIFLMLWDLPDGVYGVSYDIFTRLTKDNIPHGWNADCAATYREISRLLVGRGFGHCQYSNWTKDTTALNAYLSMVSLMDIEPPGKFQSTLKSVKVHYLADPAGLDGTDSIRLGGVYSLHLQGPTLAHLVPGNVPAVAPQVLQGLPRYTKASAMVLEVNNWRIRP
;
A
#
# COMPACT_ATOMS: atom_id res chain seq x y z
N MET A 1 14.52 -6.55 -20.98
CA MET A 1 15.90 -7.04 -20.99
C MET A 1 15.89 -8.51 -20.61
N ASP A 2 16.67 -9.33 -21.30
CA ASP A 2 16.69 -10.78 -21.10
C ASP A 2 17.42 -11.16 -19.80
N TYR A 3 16.91 -12.18 -19.13
CA TYR A 3 17.39 -12.75 -17.86
C TYR A 3 18.90 -13.13 -17.87
N HIS A 4 19.51 -13.24 -19.06
CA HIS A 4 20.95 -13.46 -19.21
C HIS A 4 21.80 -12.23 -18.79
N THR A 5 21.27 -11.02 -18.89
CA THR A 5 22.01 -9.79 -18.51
C THR A 5 22.16 -9.64 -16.98
N SER A 6 21.21 -10.16 -16.19
CA SER A 6 21.22 -10.03 -14.74
C SER A 6 22.23 -10.95 -14.02
N GLU A 7 22.50 -12.15 -14.53
CA GLU A 7 23.54 -13.03 -13.97
C GLU A 7 24.95 -12.50 -14.23
N GLU A 8 25.18 -11.89 -15.40
CA GLU A 8 26.44 -11.23 -15.73
C GLU A 8 26.69 -10.04 -14.81
N ILE A 9 25.65 -9.22 -14.57
CA ILE A 9 25.67 -8.10 -13.61
C ILE A 9 26.00 -8.58 -12.19
N TYR A 10 25.35 -9.66 -11.73
CA TYR A 10 25.58 -10.19 -10.38
C TYR A 10 27.00 -10.77 -10.23
N THR A 11 27.50 -11.42 -11.28
CA THR A 11 28.87 -11.95 -11.33
C THR A 11 29.90 -10.84 -11.32
N GLU A 12 29.68 -9.73 -12.03
CA GLU A 12 30.56 -8.56 -11.98
C GLU A 12 30.56 -7.87 -10.61
N LEU A 13 29.40 -7.76 -9.95
CA LEU A 13 29.29 -7.21 -8.60
C LEU A 13 30.08 -8.03 -7.57
N ILE A 14 30.06 -9.37 -7.68
CA ILE A 14 30.88 -10.28 -6.87
C ILE A 14 32.37 -10.13 -7.22
N GLN A 15 32.71 -10.10 -8.51
CA GLN A 15 34.11 -10.01 -8.95
C GLN A 15 34.78 -8.68 -8.56
N ARG A 16 34.02 -7.60 -8.47
CA ARG A 16 34.52 -6.27 -8.08
C ARG A 16 34.49 -6.02 -6.56
N ASP A 17 34.12 -7.00 -5.74
CA ASP A 17 33.98 -6.87 -4.28
C ASP A 17 33.02 -5.74 -3.87
N LEU A 18 32.00 -5.49 -4.71
CA LEU A 18 31.01 -4.43 -4.52
C LEU A 18 29.74 -4.91 -3.81
N VAL A 19 29.64 -6.20 -3.50
CA VAL A 19 28.49 -6.80 -2.79
C VAL A 19 28.29 -6.19 -1.40
N ASP A 20 29.37 -5.72 -0.77
CA ASP A 20 29.35 -5.07 0.55
C ASP A 20 29.19 -3.53 0.48
N ARG A 21 29.23 -2.96 -0.74
CA ARG A 21 29.04 -1.52 -0.97
C ARG A 21 27.57 -1.26 -1.26
N ARG A 22 26.81 -1.17 -0.17
CA ARG A 22 25.52 -0.47 0.00
C ARG A 22 25.12 0.27 -1.28
N ILE A 23 24.17 -0.27 -2.04
CA ILE A 23 23.46 0.52 -3.05
C ILE A 23 22.65 1.55 -2.24
N VAL A 24 23.27 2.69 -1.97
CA VAL A 24 22.65 3.86 -1.35
C VAL A 24 21.66 4.37 -2.37
N VAL A 25 20.37 4.16 -2.11
CA VAL A 25 19.33 4.71 -2.99
C VAL A 25 19.28 6.21 -2.74
N PHE A 26 19.82 6.97 -3.68
CA PHE A 26 19.82 8.43 -3.64
C PHE A 26 18.38 8.96 -3.80
N ASN A 27 18.07 10.01 -3.03
CA ASN A 27 16.92 10.84 -3.30
C ASN A 27 17.11 11.49 -4.69
N SER A 28 16.13 11.36 -5.58
CA SER A 28 16.12 12.01 -6.90
C SER A 28 16.41 13.52 -6.88
N ALA A 29 16.19 14.20 -5.74
CA ALA A 29 16.55 15.60 -5.54
C ALA A 29 18.07 15.86 -5.70
N SER A 30 18.91 14.88 -5.40
CA SER A 30 20.38 14.97 -5.56
C SER A 30 20.86 14.74 -7.00
N PHE A 31 19.99 14.24 -7.89
CA PHE A 31 20.30 14.08 -9.32
C PHE A 31 19.99 15.34 -10.14
N GLY A 32 19.29 16.33 -9.58
CA GLY A 32 18.91 17.56 -10.30
C GLY A 32 20.09 18.43 -10.75
N GLU A 33 21.28 18.24 -10.14
CA GLU A 33 22.51 18.95 -10.50
C GLU A 33 23.37 18.19 -11.52
N PHE A 34 23.00 16.96 -11.87
CA PHE A 34 23.76 16.13 -12.81
C PHE A 34 23.14 16.19 -14.21
N ALA A 35 23.73 17.00 -15.10
CA ALA A 35 23.26 17.23 -16.48
C ALA A 35 24.15 16.58 -17.56
N GLY A 36 24.89 15.52 -17.22
CA GLY A 36 25.73 14.77 -18.17
C GLY A 36 24.97 13.64 -18.88
N PRO A 37 25.28 13.32 -20.16
CA PRO A 37 24.77 12.12 -20.79
C PRO A 37 25.39 10.89 -20.11
N VAL A 38 24.56 9.93 -19.70
CA VAL A 38 25.01 8.65 -19.13
C VAL A 38 24.59 7.52 -20.06
N SER A 39 25.56 6.72 -20.51
CA SER A 39 25.33 5.64 -21.48
C SER A 39 24.97 4.31 -20.83
N SER A 40 25.13 4.20 -19.51
CA SER A 40 24.71 3.03 -18.72
C SER A 40 24.51 3.37 -17.23
N PHE A 41 23.78 2.50 -16.52
CA PHE A 41 23.62 2.56 -15.06
C PHE A 41 24.97 2.57 -14.33
N TRP A 42 25.95 1.78 -14.79
CA TRP A 42 27.27 1.70 -14.16
C TRP A 42 28.07 2.98 -14.30
N GLU A 43 27.98 3.62 -15.45
CA GLU A 43 28.59 4.92 -15.66
C GLU A 43 27.97 5.98 -14.73
N ALA A 44 26.65 5.93 -14.51
CA ALA A 44 25.98 6.79 -13.53
C ALA A 44 26.43 6.48 -12.09
N ALA A 45 26.48 5.20 -11.71
CA ALA A 45 26.89 4.77 -10.38
C ALA A 45 28.36 5.14 -10.07
N GLU A 46 29.28 4.89 -11.01
CA GLU A 46 30.69 5.24 -10.89
C GLU A 46 30.89 6.77 -10.82
N GLN A 47 30.15 7.55 -11.62
CA GLN A 47 30.25 9.01 -11.59
C GLN A 47 29.68 9.61 -10.30
N VAL A 48 28.62 9.03 -9.73
CA VAL A 48 28.07 9.46 -8.43
C VAL A 48 29.04 9.12 -7.28
N VAL A 49 29.69 7.96 -7.32
CA VAL A 49 30.74 7.60 -6.36
C VAL A 49 31.90 8.60 -6.45
N ARG A 50 32.38 8.91 -7.67
CA ARG A 50 33.44 9.90 -7.89
C ARG A 50 33.05 11.30 -7.42
N TRP A 51 31.85 11.77 -7.76
CA TRP A 51 31.37 13.07 -7.29
C TRP A 51 31.36 13.15 -5.76
N ARG A 52 30.99 12.08 -5.04
CA ARG A 52 31.07 12.05 -3.58
C ARG A 52 32.51 12.12 -3.06
N GLU A 53 33.41 11.34 -3.66
CA GLU A 53 34.84 11.36 -3.31
C GLU A 53 35.43 12.76 -3.51
N ASP A 54 35.05 13.44 -4.60
CA ASP A 54 35.51 14.79 -4.94
C ASP A 54 34.92 15.90 -4.05
N ASN A 55 33.75 15.66 -3.42
CA ASN A 55 33.04 16.66 -2.62
C ASN A 55 33.08 16.38 -1.10
N GLU A 56 33.88 15.41 -0.64
CA GLU A 56 34.04 15.04 0.79
C GLU A 56 32.71 14.81 1.53
N VAL A 57 31.66 14.37 0.83
CA VAL A 57 30.34 14.11 1.43
C VAL A 57 30.43 12.82 2.23
N GLY A 58 30.56 12.96 3.56
CA GLY A 58 30.64 11.85 4.51
C GLY A 58 29.54 10.80 4.34
N MET A 59 29.82 9.55 4.73
CA MET A 59 28.83 8.47 4.79
C MET A 59 27.72 8.69 5.85
N ASP A 60 27.69 9.86 6.50
CA ASP A 60 26.91 10.14 7.70
C ASP A 60 25.49 10.66 7.43
N GLU A 61 25.12 10.93 6.17
CA GLU A 61 23.69 10.89 5.79
C GLU A 61 23.29 9.42 5.58
N GLU A 62 23.05 8.74 6.69
CA GLU A 62 22.54 7.38 6.76
C GLU A 62 21.22 7.25 5.97
N VAL A 63 21.32 6.86 4.70
CA VAL A 63 20.23 6.15 4.05
C VAL A 63 20.20 4.75 4.69
N ASN A 64 19.45 4.61 5.80
CA ASN A 64 19.34 3.40 6.62
C ASN A 64 18.58 2.24 5.96
N VAL A 65 18.27 2.34 4.66
CA VAL A 65 17.48 1.34 3.94
C VAL A 65 18.39 0.59 2.97
N HIS A 66 18.73 -0.65 3.32
CA HIS A 66 19.39 -1.59 2.43
C HIS A 66 18.37 -2.24 1.49
N ILE A 67 18.46 -1.93 0.19
CA ILE A 67 17.74 -2.68 -0.85
C ILE A 67 18.72 -3.70 -1.46
N PRO A 68 18.42 -5.00 -1.41
CA PRO A 68 19.22 -6.01 -2.11
C PRO A 68 19.36 -5.67 -3.61
N PRO A 69 20.56 -5.83 -4.21
CA PRO A 69 20.80 -5.44 -5.61
C PRO A 69 19.84 -6.05 -6.64
N ASP A 70 19.45 -7.31 -6.44
CA ASP A 70 18.47 -8.02 -7.27
C ASP A 70 17.08 -7.38 -7.19
N ILE A 71 16.66 -6.95 -6.00
CA ILE A 71 15.41 -6.19 -5.81
C ILE A 71 15.51 -4.82 -6.47
N PHE A 72 16.64 -4.13 -6.34
CA PHE A 72 16.83 -2.82 -6.97
C PHE A 72 16.70 -2.91 -8.49
N LEU A 73 17.41 -3.85 -9.13
CA LEU A 73 17.35 -4.05 -10.58
C LEU A 73 15.95 -4.43 -11.05
N MET A 74 15.27 -5.32 -10.31
CA MET A 74 13.87 -5.65 -10.58
C MET A 74 12.96 -4.43 -10.54
N LEU A 75 13.08 -3.57 -9.52
CA LEU A 75 12.26 -2.36 -9.38
C LEU A 75 12.58 -1.33 -10.48
N TRP A 76 13.84 -1.26 -10.92
CA TRP A 76 14.26 -0.37 -11.99
C TRP A 76 13.67 -0.75 -13.35
N ASP A 77 13.48 -2.05 -13.61
CA ASP A 77 12.92 -2.56 -14.87
C ASP A 77 11.38 -2.49 -14.92
N LEU A 78 10.71 -2.13 -13.84
CA LEU A 78 9.26 -1.97 -13.80
C LEU A 78 8.81 -0.61 -14.37
N PRO A 79 7.64 -0.54 -15.01
CA PRO A 79 7.18 0.68 -15.67
C PRO A 79 6.84 1.79 -14.68
N ASP A 80 7.05 3.04 -15.07
CA ASP A 80 6.49 4.17 -14.33
C ASP A 80 4.96 4.20 -14.41
N GLY A 81 4.32 4.76 -13.40
CA GLY A 81 2.88 4.99 -13.39
C GLY A 81 2.29 4.93 -11.99
N VAL A 82 1.02 4.55 -11.86
CA VAL A 82 0.38 4.56 -10.55
C VAL A 82 0.73 3.30 -9.76
N TYR A 83 1.44 3.50 -8.67
CA TYR A 83 1.75 2.46 -7.69
C TYR A 83 0.96 2.66 -6.42
N GLY A 84 0.52 1.55 -5.85
CA GLY A 84 -0.12 1.50 -4.55
C GLY A 84 0.74 0.86 -3.47
N VAL A 85 0.66 1.41 -2.25
CA VAL A 85 1.19 0.81 -1.02
C VAL A 85 0.00 0.34 -0.18
N SER A 86 0.00 -0.95 0.14
CA SER A 86 -1.01 -1.59 0.98
C SER A 86 -0.36 -2.23 2.19
N TYR A 87 -0.95 -2.07 3.38
CA TYR A 87 -0.46 -2.71 4.60
C TYR A 87 -1.59 -3.23 5.50
N ASP A 88 -1.27 -4.19 6.35
CA ASP A 88 -2.14 -4.68 7.42
C ASP A 88 -1.29 -4.94 8.66
N ILE A 89 -1.78 -4.54 9.84
CA ILE A 89 -1.11 -4.70 11.13
C ILE A 89 -2.03 -5.41 12.12
N PHE A 90 -1.46 -6.25 12.98
CA PHE A 90 -2.21 -6.95 14.02
C PHE A 90 -2.73 -5.98 15.09
N THR A 91 -4.05 -5.76 15.10
CA THR A 91 -4.71 -4.90 16.09
C THR A 91 -4.38 -5.27 17.54
N ARG A 92 -4.27 -6.57 17.86
CA ARG A 92 -3.91 -7.05 19.21
C ARG A 92 -2.48 -6.69 19.58
N LEU A 93 -1.50 -6.97 18.71
CA LEU A 93 -0.09 -6.64 18.98
C LEU A 93 0.12 -5.12 19.10
N THR A 94 -0.69 -4.31 18.42
CA THR A 94 -0.67 -2.85 18.59
C THR A 94 -1.28 -2.42 19.93
N LYS A 95 -2.43 -2.97 20.34
CA LYS A 95 -3.25 -2.44 21.44
C LYS A 95 -3.04 -3.11 22.80
N ASP A 96 -2.67 -4.39 22.83
CA ASP A 96 -2.58 -5.14 24.07
C ASP A 96 -1.48 -4.56 24.96
N ASN A 97 -1.64 -4.69 26.28
CA ASN A 97 -0.68 -4.18 27.25
C ASN A 97 0.70 -4.85 27.10
N ILE A 98 1.75 -4.13 27.48
CA ILE A 98 3.10 -4.70 27.65
C ILE A 98 3.01 -5.85 28.67
N PRO A 99 3.63 -7.03 28.41
CA PRO A 99 4.58 -7.34 27.33
C PRO A 99 3.96 -7.99 26.06
N HIS A 100 2.64 -8.10 25.97
CA HIS A 100 1.97 -8.82 24.89
C HIS A 100 1.66 -7.95 23.65
N GLY A 101 1.77 -6.63 23.80
CA GLY A 101 1.63 -5.67 22.72
C GLY A 101 2.25 -4.32 23.09
N TRP A 102 2.07 -3.35 22.21
CA TRP A 102 2.65 -2.01 22.35
C TRP A 102 1.86 -1.05 23.23
N ASN A 103 0.70 -1.47 23.75
CA ASN A 103 -0.23 -0.61 24.49
C ASN A 103 -0.52 0.72 23.76
N ALA A 104 -0.56 0.68 22.43
CA ALA A 104 -0.66 1.87 21.59
C ALA A 104 -2.10 2.10 21.11
N ASP A 105 -2.46 3.37 20.95
CA ASP A 105 -3.69 3.73 20.25
C ASP A 105 -3.55 3.34 18.76
N CYS A 106 -4.40 2.42 18.33
CA CYS A 106 -4.46 1.94 16.96
C CYS A 106 -4.75 3.07 15.97
N ALA A 107 -5.68 3.97 16.30
CA ALA A 107 -6.01 5.10 15.44
C ALA A 107 -4.83 6.09 15.34
N ALA A 108 -4.08 6.28 16.42
CA ALA A 108 -2.86 7.10 16.38
C ALA A 108 -1.80 6.48 15.47
N THR A 109 -1.61 5.17 15.54
CA THR A 109 -0.69 4.43 14.66
C THR A 109 -1.08 4.57 13.18
N TYR A 110 -2.36 4.42 12.85
CA TYR A 110 -2.83 4.63 11.47
C TYR A 110 -2.66 6.09 11.00
N ARG A 111 -2.87 7.08 11.88
CA ARG A 111 -2.65 8.50 11.55
C ARG A 111 -1.17 8.81 11.28
N GLU A 112 -0.27 8.15 12.00
CA GLU A 112 1.16 8.31 11.81
C GLU A 112 1.63 7.74 10.47
N ILE A 113 1.21 6.52 10.13
CA ILE A 113 1.47 5.91 8.82
C ILE A 113 0.90 6.80 7.69
N SER A 114 -0.34 7.26 7.86
CA SER A 114 -0.99 8.21 6.94
C SER A 114 -0.15 9.47 6.73
N ARG A 115 0.38 10.05 7.81
CA ARG A 115 1.26 11.23 7.72
C ARG A 115 2.52 10.96 6.91
N LEU A 116 3.17 9.81 7.10
CA LEU A 116 4.36 9.44 6.32
C LEU A 116 4.05 9.30 4.83
N LEU A 117 2.97 8.60 4.49
CA LEU A 117 2.59 8.37 3.10
C LEU A 117 2.12 9.66 2.41
N VAL A 118 1.33 10.49 3.10
CA VAL A 118 0.95 11.83 2.61
C VAL A 118 2.19 12.72 2.43
N GLY A 119 3.13 12.69 3.37
CA GLY A 119 4.40 13.41 3.28
C GLY A 119 5.25 12.98 2.07
N ARG A 120 5.05 11.74 1.58
CA ARG A 120 5.67 11.22 0.35
C ARG A 120 4.81 11.40 -0.90
N GLY A 121 3.68 12.09 -0.79
CA GLY A 121 2.79 12.44 -1.90
C GLY A 121 1.80 11.34 -2.29
N PHE A 122 1.57 10.35 -1.45
CA PHE A 122 0.52 9.35 -1.70
C PHE A 122 -0.86 9.90 -1.36
N GLY A 123 -1.81 9.67 -2.27
CA GLY A 123 -3.23 9.87 -2.03
C GLY A 123 -3.82 8.70 -1.24
N HIS A 124 -4.77 9.00 -0.35
CA HIS A 124 -5.54 7.99 0.37
C HIS A 124 -6.67 7.47 -0.52
N CYS A 125 -6.72 6.15 -0.76
CA CYS A 125 -7.81 5.53 -1.52
C CYS A 125 -8.88 4.98 -0.58
N GLN A 126 -8.52 3.95 0.19
CA GLN A 126 -9.44 3.30 1.12
C GLN A 126 -8.66 2.51 2.16
N TYR A 127 -9.03 2.62 3.44
CA TYR A 127 -8.41 1.89 4.55
C TYR A 127 -6.87 2.03 4.54
N SER A 128 -6.15 0.92 4.40
CA SER A 128 -4.69 0.88 4.38
C SER A 128 -4.10 0.86 2.96
N ASN A 129 -4.86 1.32 1.96
CA ASN A 129 -4.44 1.41 0.56
C ASN A 129 -4.21 2.87 0.17
N TRP A 130 -3.06 3.10 -0.44
CA TRP A 130 -2.53 4.42 -0.79
C TRP A 130 -1.95 4.37 -2.19
N THR A 131 -2.13 5.39 -3.01
CA THR A 131 -1.62 5.38 -4.38
C THR A 131 -0.90 6.67 -4.75
N LYS A 132 0.07 6.57 -5.67
CA LYS A 132 0.80 7.70 -6.23
C LYS A 132 1.25 7.37 -7.65
N ASP A 133 1.24 8.36 -8.54
CA ASP A 133 1.97 8.28 -9.80
C ASP A 133 3.47 8.46 -9.55
N THR A 134 4.26 7.39 -9.74
CA THR A 134 5.66 7.30 -9.31
C THR A 134 6.38 6.14 -9.99
N THR A 135 7.70 6.05 -9.80
CA THR A 135 8.49 4.85 -10.14
C THR A 135 8.28 3.73 -9.12
N ALA A 136 8.49 2.47 -9.51
CA ALA A 136 8.39 1.32 -8.61
C ALA A 136 9.37 1.41 -7.43
N LEU A 137 10.59 1.89 -7.69
CA LEU A 137 11.62 2.11 -6.68
C LEU A 137 11.17 3.10 -5.60
N ASN A 138 10.59 4.23 -6.01
CA ASN A 138 10.09 5.24 -5.07
C ASN A 138 8.89 4.72 -4.26
N ALA A 139 8.01 3.92 -4.87
CA ALA A 139 6.92 3.27 -4.15
C ALA A 139 7.45 2.27 -3.11
N TYR A 140 8.45 1.46 -3.48
CA TYR A 140 9.10 0.51 -2.59
C TYR A 140 9.82 1.20 -1.43
N LEU A 141 10.60 2.25 -1.69
CA LEU A 141 11.22 3.04 -0.63
C LEU A 141 10.19 3.67 0.32
N SER A 142 9.06 4.12 -0.22
CA SER A 142 7.97 4.68 0.58
C SER A 142 7.34 3.61 1.48
N MET A 143 7.16 2.40 0.96
CA MET A 143 6.75 1.24 1.75
C MET A 143 7.76 0.92 2.87
N VAL A 144 9.05 0.91 2.57
CA VAL A 144 10.09 0.59 3.57
C VAL A 144 10.16 1.67 4.66
N SER A 145 9.95 2.94 4.31
CA SER A 145 9.94 4.04 5.30
C SER A 145 8.81 3.96 6.33
N LEU A 146 7.83 3.08 6.15
CA LEU A 146 6.82 2.84 7.18
C LEU A 146 7.42 2.24 8.47
N MET A 147 8.64 1.72 8.39
CA MET A 147 9.44 1.29 9.55
C MET A 147 9.79 2.45 10.50
N ASP A 148 9.68 3.69 10.04
CA ASP A 148 10.09 4.89 10.78
C ASP A 148 8.99 5.43 11.71
N ILE A 149 7.85 4.74 11.84
CA ILE A 149 6.82 5.12 12.82
C ILE A 149 7.28 4.84 14.25
N GLU A 150 6.86 5.68 15.18
CA GLU A 150 7.28 5.63 16.59
C GLU A 150 6.36 4.74 17.43
N PRO A 151 6.87 3.92 18.36
CA PRO A 151 8.28 3.68 18.62
C PRO A 151 8.94 2.78 17.58
N PRO A 152 10.28 2.83 17.42
CA PRO A 152 11.01 1.98 16.49
C PRO A 152 10.71 0.50 16.74
N GLY A 153 10.55 -0.27 15.66
CA GLY A 153 10.18 -1.68 15.74
C GLY A 153 8.68 -1.95 15.87
N LYS A 154 7.84 -0.94 16.16
CA LYS A 154 6.38 -1.13 16.26
C LYS A 154 5.79 -1.61 14.94
N PHE A 155 6.12 -0.97 13.82
CA PHE A 155 5.58 -1.38 12.52
C PHE A 155 5.96 -2.83 12.22
N GLN A 156 7.25 -3.14 12.29
CA GLN A 156 7.83 -4.43 11.96
C GLN A 156 7.24 -5.57 12.81
N SER A 157 7.14 -5.37 14.12
CA SER A 157 6.61 -6.39 15.05
C SER A 157 5.10 -6.54 15.02
N THR A 158 4.36 -5.57 14.49
CA THR A 158 2.91 -5.64 14.34
C THR A 158 2.47 -5.97 12.91
N LEU A 159 3.41 -6.02 11.96
CA LEU A 159 3.10 -6.21 10.55
C LEU A 159 2.53 -7.58 10.26
N LYS A 160 1.38 -7.61 9.60
CA LYS A 160 0.76 -8.83 9.08
C LYS A 160 1.05 -9.00 7.59
N SER A 161 1.00 -7.91 6.83
CA SER A 161 1.40 -7.89 5.42
C SER A 161 1.71 -6.47 4.96
N VAL A 162 2.62 -6.33 4.01
CA VAL A 162 2.85 -5.08 3.26
C VAL A 162 3.15 -5.40 1.80
N LYS A 163 2.66 -4.59 0.86
CA LYS A 163 2.83 -4.81 -0.58
C LYS A 163 2.91 -3.48 -1.33
N VAL A 164 3.74 -3.47 -2.37
CA VAL A 164 3.65 -2.52 -3.48
C VAL A 164 2.94 -3.19 -4.65
N HIS A 165 2.03 -2.49 -5.32
CA HIS A 165 1.34 -3.00 -6.51
C HIS A 165 1.27 -1.92 -7.60
N TYR A 166 1.40 -2.33 -8.85
CA TYR A 166 1.20 -1.46 -10.01
C TYR A 166 -0.27 -1.47 -10.43
N LEU A 167 -0.84 -0.29 -10.69
CA LEU A 167 -2.19 -0.11 -11.19
C LEU A 167 -2.13 0.25 -12.67
N ALA A 168 -2.29 -0.76 -13.52
CA ALA A 168 -2.31 -0.57 -14.97
C ALA A 168 -3.47 0.33 -15.45
N ASP A 169 -4.56 0.37 -14.69
CA ASP A 169 -5.68 1.30 -14.88
C ASP A 169 -5.92 2.05 -13.55
N PRO A 170 -5.37 3.28 -13.39
CA PRO A 170 -5.44 4.01 -12.12
C PRO A 170 -6.83 4.54 -11.77
N ALA A 171 -7.70 4.73 -12.77
CA ALA A 171 -9.12 5.01 -12.52
C ALA A 171 -9.82 3.78 -11.92
N GLY A 172 -9.20 2.60 -12.07
CA GLY A 172 -9.64 1.34 -11.52
C GLY A 172 -10.89 0.81 -12.20
N LEU A 173 -11.26 -0.40 -11.82
CA LEU A 173 -12.58 -0.96 -12.07
C LEU A 173 -13.46 -0.66 -10.84
N ASP A 174 -13.81 0.61 -10.62
CA ASP A 174 -14.72 0.97 -9.53
C ASP A 174 -16.14 0.44 -9.83
N GLY A 175 -16.44 -0.71 -9.22
CA GLY A 175 -17.73 -1.39 -9.34
C GLY A 175 -18.76 -0.95 -8.31
N THR A 176 -18.49 0.07 -7.48
CA THR A 176 -19.32 0.42 -6.32
C THR A 176 -20.79 0.60 -6.71
N ASP A 177 -21.07 1.47 -7.67
CA ASP A 177 -22.44 1.74 -8.10
C ASP A 177 -23.05 0.59 -8.93
N SER A 178 -22.21 -0.21 -9.59
CA SER A 178 -22.65 -1.39 -10.32
C SER A 178 -23.15 -2.51 -9.39
N ILE A 179 -22.51 -2.66 -8.22
CA ILE A 179 -22.78 -3.72 -7.24
C ILE A 179 -23.79 -3.28 -6.17
N ARG A 180 -23.81 -1.99 -5.80
CA ARG A 180 -24.77 -1.44 -4.82
C ARG A 180 -26.19 -1.85 -5.20
N LEU A 181 -27.05 -2.05 -4.18
CA LEU A 181 -28.44 -2.39 -4.42
C LEU A 181 -29.09 -1.38 -5.37
N GLY A 182 -29.77 -1.86 -6.42
CA GLY A 182 -30.28 -1.04 -7.53
C GLY A 182 -29.30 -0.82 -8.69
N GLY A 183 -28.05 -1.27 -8.57
CA GLY A 183 -27.05 -1.31 -9.63
C GLY A 183 -27.24 -2.48 -10.59
N VAL A 184 -26.47 -2.50 -11.68
CA VAL A 184 -26.61 -3.47 -12.78
C VAL A 184 -26.49 -4.93 -12.34
N TYR A 185 -25.72 -5.21 -11.28
CA TYR A 185 -25.55 -6.57 -10.73
C TYR A 185 -26.49 -6.89 -9.55
N SER A 186 -27.24 -5.90 -9.05
CA SER A 186 -28.07 -6.01 -7.84
C SER A 186 -29.45 -5.36 -8.05
N LEU A 187 -30.11 -5.66 -9.16
CA LEU A 187 -31.39 -5.03 -9.55
C LEU A 187 -32.56 -5.34 -8.60
N HIS A 188 -32.48 -6.41 -7.79
CA HIS A 188 -33.58 -6.90 -6.97
C HIS A 188 -33.11 -7.32 -5.57
N LEU A 189 -34.03 -7.29 -4.59
CA LEU A 189 -33.77 -7.83 -3.25
C LEU A 189 -33.58 -9.35 -3.32
N GLN A 190 -32.49 -9.85 -2.70
CA GLN A 190 -32.25 -11.30 -2.56
C GLN A 190 -32.85 -11.89 -1.27
N GLY A 191 -33.30 -11.04 -0.35
CA GLY A 191 -33.91 -11.44 0.91
C GLY A 191 -34.43 -10.22 1.69
N PRO A 192 -34.93 -10.42 2.92
CA PRO A 192 -35.35 -9.32 3.78
C PRO A 192 -34.23 -8.28 3.92
N THR A 193 -34.51 -7.06 3.46
CA THR A 193 -33.59 -5.93 3.48
C THR A 193 -34.22 -4.81 4.30
N LEU A 194 -33.40 -4.07 5.06
CA LEU A 194 -33.92 -2.96 5.86
C LEU A 194 -34.58 -1.91 4.97
N ALA A 195 -35.80 -1.52 5.31
CA ALA A 195 -36.65 -0.68 4.47
C ALA A 195 -35.99 0.65 4.08
N HIS A 196 -35.24 1.26 5.00
CA HIS A 196 -34.54 2.53 4.77
C HIS A 196 -33.27 2.39 3.91
N LEU A 197 -32.78 1.16 3.68
CA LEU A 197 -31.63 0.89 2.81
C LEU A 197 -32.04 0.47 1.40
N VAL A 198 -33.34 0.28 1.13
CA VAL A 198 -33.83 -0.07 -0.21
C VAL A 198 -33.98 1.22 -1.04
N PRO A 199 -33.23 1.36 -2.14
CA PRO A 199 -33.36 2.51 -3.02
C PRO A 199 -34.71 2.52 -3.75
N GLY A 200 -35.22 3.70 -4.07
CA GLY A 200 -36.56 3.84 -4.68
C GLY A 200 -36.71 3.22 -6.07
N ASN A 201 -35.59 2.97 -6.77
CA ASN A 201 -35.59 2.28 -8.07
C ASN A 201 -35.60 0.74 -7.96
N VAL A 202 -35.62 0.19 -6.74
CA VAL A 202 -35.67 -1.26 -6.51
C VAL A 202 -37.09 -1.67 -6.14
N PRO A 203 -37.76 -2.51 -6.95
CA PRO A 203 -39.08 -3.03 -6.60
C PRO A 203 -39.04 -3.79 -5.28
N ALA A 204 -39.89 -3.40 -4.33
CA ALA A 204 -39.93 -4.01 -3.01
C ALA A 204 -41.30 -3.80 -2.32
N VAL A 205 -41.70 -4.76 -1.50
CA VAL A 205 -42.94 -4.71 -0.71
C VAL A 205 -42.68 -4.97 0.78
N ALA A 206 -43.57 -4.50 1.65
CA ALA A 206 -43.53 -4.88 3.05
C ALA A 206 -43.94 -6.35 3.18
N PRO A 207 -43.15 -7.19 3.89
CA PRO A 207 -43.59 -8.55 4.20
C PRO A 207 -44.82 -8.51 5.12
N GLN A 208 -45.65 -9.57 5.10
CA GLN A 208 -46.73 -9.74 6.08
C GLN A 208 -46.23 -10.45 7.34
N VAL A 209 -45.29 -11.39 7.17
CA VAL A 209 -44.63 -12.15 8.23
C VAL A 209 -43.15 -12.27 7.87
N LEU A 210 -42.28 -12.13 8.88
CA LEU A 210 -40.85 -12.38 8.71
C LEU A 210 -40.58 -13.88 8.99
N GLN A 211 -40.20 -14.65 7.97
CA GLN A 211 -39.96 -16.10 8.09
C GLN A 211 -38.66 -16.47 8.85
N GLY A 212 -38.00 -15.50 9.46
CA GLY A 212 -36.75 -15.67 10.19
C GLY A 212 -35.84 -14.47 9.99
N LEU A 213 -34.95 -14.24 10.96
CA LEU A 213 -33.95 -13.18 10.84
C LEU A 213 -32.90 -13.55 9.79
N PRO A 214 -32.40 -12.59 9.00
CA PRO A 214 -31.23 -12.85 8.15
C PRO A 214 -30.07 -13.37 9.00
N ARG A 215 -29.34 -14.36 8.47
CA ARG A 215 -28.21 -14.99 9.17
C ARG A 215 -27.23 -13.93 9.65
N TYR A 216 -26.72 -14.09 10.87
CA TYR A 216 -25.82 -13.15 11.55
C TYR A 216 -26.44 -11.81 11.98
N THR A 217 -27.76 -11.62 11.81
CA THR A 217 -28.49 -10.50 12.42
C THR A 217 -28.79 -10.83 13.88
N LYS A 218 -28.38 -9.94 14.80
CA LYS A 218 -28.71 -10.10 16.22
C LYS A 218 -30.20 -9.81 16.46
N ALA A 219 -30.85 -10.65 17.26
CA ALA A 219 -32.23 -10.44 17.65
C ALA A 219 -32.39 -9.15 18.46
N SER A 220 -33.39 -8.34 18.12
CA SER A 220 -33.82 -7.17 18.87
C SER A 220 -35.29 -6.89 18.55
N ALA A 221 -35.97 -6.09 19.38
CA ALA A 221 -37.35 -5.70 19.12
C ALA A 221 -37.52 -5.03 17.74
N MET A 222 -36.59 -4.15 17.36
CA MET A 222 -36.61 -3.45 16.07
C MET A 222 -36.43 -4.41 14.88
N VAL A 223 -35.65 -5.47 15.07
CA VAL A 223 -35.38 -6.46 14.02
C VAL A 223 -36.58 -7.38 13.79
N LEU A 224 -37.48 -7.54 14.77
CA LEU A 224 -38.72 -8.30 14.64
C LEU A 224 -39.89 -7.48 14.09
N GLU A 225 -39.77 -6.15 14.06
CA GLU A 225 -40.78 -5.26 13.51
C GLU A 225 -40.84 -5.41 11.98
N VAL A 226 -41.97 -5.93 11.48
CA VAL A 226 -42.17 -6.28 10.08
C VAL A 226 -42.03 -5.06 9.15
N ASN A 227 -42.44 -3.87 9.61
CA ASN A 227 -42.38 -2.65 8.83
C ASN A 227 -40.94 -2.17 8.54
N ASN A 228 -39.96 -2.63 9.33
CA ASN A 228 -38.55 -2.31 9.13
C ASN A 228 -37.92 -3.10 7.97
N TRP A 229 -38.66 -4.01 7.35
CA TRP A 229 -38.17 -4.87 6.28
C TRP A 229 -38.89 -4.62 4.96
N ARG A 230 -38.17 -4.93 3.88
CA ARG A 230 -38.70 -5.05 2.54
C ARG A 230 -38.22 -6.35 1.95
N ILE A 231 -39.09 -6.97 1.18
CA ILE A 231 -38.81 -8.17 0.40
C ILE A 231 -39.08 -7.89 -1.07
N ARG A 232 -38.53 -8.74 -1.94
CA ARG A 232 -38.87 -8.71 -3.36
C ARG A 232 -40.40 -8.87 -3.50
N PRO A 233 -41.07 -8.09 -4.36
CA PRO A 233 -42.50 -8.26 -4.65
C PRO A 233 -42.82 -9.67 -5.13
#